data_AF-S2EBF5-F1
#
_entry.id   AF-S2EBF5-F1
#
_cell.length_a   1.000
_cell.length_b   1.000
_cell.length_c   1.000
_cell.angle_alpha   90.00
_cell.angle_beta   90.00
_cell.angle_gamma   90.00
#
_symmetry.space_group_name_H-M   'P 1'
#
loop_
_entity.id
_entity.type
_entity.pdbx_description
1 polymer ?
#
loop_
_entity_poly.entity_id
_entity_poly.type
_entity_poly.pdbx_seq_one_letter_code
_entity_poly.pdbx_strand_id
1 'polypeptide(L)'
;MLKDFSSSFNSMYTSFDLDVLDPAYAPGVGNPEAAGMTSRELFDLIYSLENKNVTGVDIVELNPQYDNGATASIAAKIMSTLIAMNLSRLNYH
;
A
#
# COMPACT_ATOMS: atom_id res chain seq x y z
N MET A 1 3.47 -17.47 -2.20
CA MET A 1 2.28 -17.38 -1.32
C MET A 1 1.30 -16.32 -1.81
N LEU A 2 1.61 -15.01 -1.74
CA LEU A 2 0.65 -13.95 -2.15
C LEU A 2 0.44 -13.84 -3.67
N LYS A 3 1.50 -14.04 -4.46
CA LYS A 3 1.43 -14.15 -5.93
C LYS A 3 0.59 -15.34 -6.40
N ASP A 4 0.67 -16.45 -5.67
CA ASP A 4 -0.07 -17.68 -5.97
C ASP A 4 -1.54 -17.55 -5.55
N PHE A 5 -1.81 -16.93 -4.40
CA PHE A 5 -3.17 -16.61 -3.99
C PHE A 5 -3.86 -15.67 -4.98
N SER A 6 -3.18 -14.59 -5.36
CA SER A 6 -3.70 -13.60 -6.32
C SER A 6 -3.78 -14.10 -7.77
N SER A 7 -3.24 -15.26 -8.13
CA SER A 7 -3.38 -15.80 -9.49
C SER A 7 -4.77 -16.40 -9.75
N SER A 8 -5.51 -16.72 -8.68
CA SER A 8 -6.85 -17.29 -8.76
C SER A 8 -7.95 -16.24 -9.02
N PHE A 9 -7.60 -14.96 -9.08
CA PHE A 9 -8.54 -13.85 -9.22
C PHE A 9 -8.24 -13.01 -10.46
N ASN A 10 -9.28 -12.67 -11.21
CA ASN A 10 -9.18 -11.85 -12.44
C ASN A 10 -9.03 -10.35 -12.16
N SER A 11 -9.42 -9.90 -10.97
CA SER A 11 -9.34 -8.52 -10.51
C SER A 11 -9.25 -8.47 -9.00
N MET A 12 -8.65 -7.40 -8.48
CA MET A 12 -8.45 -7.21 -7.05
C MET A 12 -8.81 -5.79 -6.63
N TYR A 13 -9.43 -5.66 -5.47
CA TYR A 13 -9.53 -4.41 -4.73
C TYR A 13 -8.54 -4.49 -3.57
N THR A 14 -7.73 -3.45 -3.37
CA THR A 14 -6.72 -3.43 -2.30
C THR A 14 -7.05 -2.36 -1.29
N SER A 15 -6.94 -2.70 -0.01
CA SER A 15 -7.10 -1.75 1.08
C SER A 15 -5.81 -1.69 1.89
N PHE A 16 -5.32 -0.49 2.14
CA PHE A 16 -4.09 -0.25 2.91
C PHE A 16 -4.42 0.55 4.15
N ASP A 17 -4.49 -0.15 5.29
CA ASP A 17 -4.48 0.48 6.59
C ASP A 17 -3.05 0.94 6.91
N LEU A 18 -2.86 2.24 7.17
CA LEU A 18 -1.54 2.77 7.48
C LEU A 18 -1.11 2.45 8.91
N ASP A 19 -2.04 2.08 9.78
CA ASP A 19 -1.73 1.78 11.18
C ASP A 19 -0.96 0.47 11.37
N VAL A 20 -0.95 -0.41 10.36
CA VAL A 20 -0.15 -1.64 10.30
C VAL A 20 1.38 -1.37 10.28
N LEU A 21 1.78 -0.16 9.89
CA LEU A 21 3.18 0.23 9.80
C LEU A 21 3.73 0.56 11.19
N ASP A 22 4.99 0.19 11.42
CA ASP A 22 5.69 0.60 12.64
C ASP A 22 5.64 2.13 12.77
N PRO A 23 5.34 2.68 13.96
CA PRO A 23 5.22 4.12 14.21
C PRO A 23 6.50 4.89 13.89
N ALA A 24 7.66 4.24 13.80
CA ALA A 24 8.90 4.84 13.31
C ALA A 24 8.79 5.27 11.83
N TYR A 25 7.90 4.66 11.05
CA TYR A 25 7.65 4.98 9.64
C TYR A 25 6.31 5.67 9.41
N ALA A 26 5.26 5.30 10.16
CA ALA A 26 3.91 5.88 10.04
C ALA A 26 3.39 6.44 11.38
N PRO A 27 4.01 7.50 11.95
CA PRO A 27 3.53 8.09 13.20
C PRO A 27 2.18 8.82 13.06
N GLY A 28 1.80 9.20 11.85
CA GLY A 28 0.61 9.97 11.51
C GLY A 28 -0.64 9.10 11.36
N VAL A 29 -0.97 8.30 12.38
CA VAL A 29 -2.12 7.37 12.41
C VAL A 29 -2.89 7.45 13.72
N GLY A 30 -4.14 6.97 13.74
CA GLY A 30 -4.97 6.98 14.95
C GLY A 30 -4.54 5.96 16.01
N ASN A 31 -4.10 4.77 15.59
CA ASN A 31 -3.79 3.63 16.46
C ASN A 31 -2.39 3.07 16.14
N PRO A 32 -1.30 3.65 16.67
CA PRO A 32 0.05 3.20 16.31
C PRO A 32 0.31 1.74 16.71
N GLU A 33 0.66 0.86 15.76
CA GLU A 33 0.89 -0.58 16.00
C GLU A 33 2.32 -0.86 16.50
N ALA A 34 2.45 -1.43 17.69
CA ALA A 34 3.76 -1.75 18.24
C ALA A 34 4.38 -2.95 17.50
N ALA A 35 5.60 -2.78 16.98
CA ALA A 35 6.26 -3.77 16.13
C ALA A 35 5.50 -4.04 14.81
N GLY A 36 4.86 -3.00 14.27
CA GLY A 36 4.28 -3.02 12.94
C GLY A 36 5.30 -3.28 11.83
N MET A 37 4.81 -3.37 10.60
CA MET A 37 5.66 -3.65 9.45
C MET A 37 6.52 -2.43 9.08
N THR A 38 7.68 -2.68 8.50
CA THR A 38 8.49 -1.60 7.92
C THR A 38 7.85 -1.09 6.62
N SER A 39 8.11 0.16 6.26
CA SER A 39 7.67 0.70 4.96
C SER A 39 8.22 -0.09 3.77
N ARG A 40 9.42 -0.70 3.91
CA ARG A 40 10.01 -1.55 2.87
C ARG A 40 9.20 -2.83 2.66
N GLU A 41 8.82 -3.53 3.72
CA GLU A 41 8.01 -4.74 3.62
C GLU A 41 6.64 -4.45 2.98
N LEU A 42 6.07 -3.27 3.27
CA LEU A 42 4.83 -2.84 2.64
C LEU A 42 5.00 -2.67 1.13
N PHE A 43 6.07 -2.00 0.70
CA PHE A 43 6.34 -1.84 -0.73
C PHE A 43 6.69 -3.16 -1.41
N ASP A 44 7.40 -4.08 -0.75
CA ASP A 44 7.65 -5.41 -1.29
C ASP A 44 6.33 -6.18 -1.52
N LEU A 45 5.36 -6.04 -0.60
CA LEU A 45 4.00 -6.57 -0.79
C LEU A 45 3.27 -5.90 -1.95
N ILE A 46 3.34 -4.58 -2.06
CA ILE A 46 2.73 -3.83 -3.17
C ILE A 46 3.32 -4.28 -4.51
N TYR A 47 4.65 -4.34 -4.65
CA TYR A 47 5.31 -4.80 -5.87
C TYR A 47 5.01 -6.26 -6.19
N SER A 48 4.64 -7.08 -5.19
CA SER A 48 4.19 -8.45 -5.46
C SER A 48 2.89 -8.50 -6.29
N LEU A 49 2.12 -7.41 -6.34
CA LEU A 49 0.91 -7.24 -7.15
C LEU A 49 1.20 -6.79 -8.60
N GLU A 50 2.46 -6.74 -9.01
CA GLU A 50 2.82 -6.41 -10.39
C GLU A 50 2.10 -7.33 -11.39
N ASN A 51 1.64 -6.75 -12.50
CA ASN A 51 0.83 -7.40 -13.54
C ASN A 51 -0.55 -7.89 -13.08
N LYS A 52 -0.98 -7.60 -11.85
CA LYS A 52 -2.36 -7.87 -11.39
C LYS A 52 -3.29 -6.74 -11.80
N ASN A 53 -4.55 -7.10 -12.07
CA ASN A 53 -5.59 -6.13 -12.37
C ASN A 53 -6.17 -5.55 -11.07
N VAL A 54 -5.56 -4.48 -10.56
CA VAL A 54 -6.05 -3.79 -9.35
C VAL A 54 -7.08 -2.74 -9.77
N THR A 55 -8.36 -3.04 -9.54
CA THR A 55 -9.51 -2.25 -10.03
C THR A 55 -9.89 -1.09 -9.12
N GLY A 56 -9.38 -1.07 -7.89
CA GLY A 56 -9.63 -0.02 -6.92
C GLY A 56 -8.68 -0.13 -5.74
N VAL A 57 -8.48 1.00 -5.07
CA VAL A 57 -7.67 1.10 -3.86
C VAL A 57 -8.29 2.08 -2.89
N ASP A 58 -8.25 1.75 -1.60
CA ASP A 58 -8.33 2.73 -0.52
C ASP A 58 -7.05 2.73 0.32
N ILE A 59 -6.76 3.89 0.91
CA ILE A 59 -5.67 4.09 1.86
C ILE A 59 -6.32 4.77 3.07
N VAL A 60 -6.30 4.10 4.22
CA VAL A 60 -7.08 4.47 5.40
C VAL A 60 -6.18 4.78 6.59
N GLU A 61 -6.77 5.28 7.68
CA GLU A 61 -6.11 5.64 8.94
C GLU A 61 -5.01 6.70 8.87
N LEU A 62 -4.90 7.45 7.76
CA LEU A 62 -4.06 8.64 7.72
C LEU A 62 -4.60 9.72 8.67
N ASN A 63 -3.79 10.09 9.66
CA ASN A 63 -4.05 11.22 10.55
C ASN A 63 -2.89 12.23 10.52
N PRO A 64 -3.02 13.32 9.72
CA PRO A 64 -1.97 14.33 9.58
C PRO A 64 -1.68 15.13 10.86
N GLN A 65 -2.50 15.02 11.91
CA GLN A 65 -2.27 15.75 13.16
C GLN A 65 -1.16 15.13 14.01
N TYR A 66 -0.80 13.86 13.77
CA TYR A 66 0.17 13.13 14.57
C TYR A 66 1.58 13.09 13.99
N ASP A 67 1.78 13.66 12.78
CA ASP A 67 3.12 13.80 12.22
C ASP A 67 3.30 15.04 11.32
N ASN A 68 4.49 15.18 10.75
CA ASN A 68 4.84 16.27 9.85
C ASN A 68 4.80 15.84 8.36
N GLY A 69 3.93 14.89 8.01
CA GLY A 69 3.72 14.43 6.64
C GLY A 69 4.55 13.22 6.21
N ALA A 70 5.22 12.52 7.13
CA ALA A 70 5.94 11.29 6.81
C ALA A 70 4.96 10.20 6.33
N THR A 71 3.87 10.01 7.08
CA THR A 71 2.80 9.05 6.81
C THR A 71 2.03 9.43 5.55
N ALA A 72 1.74 10.73 5.38
CA ALA A 72 1.14 11.24 4.15
C ALA A 72 2.01 10.99 2.91
N SER A 73 3.34 11.09 3.06
CA SER A 73 4.28 10.80 1.97
C SER A 73 4.27 9.31 1.61
N ILE A 74 4.15 8.41 2.60
CA ILE A 74 3.98 6.97 2.35
C ILE A 74 2.66 6.71 1.62
N ALA A 75 1.54 7.27 2.08
CA ALA A 75 0.24 7.15 1.42
C ALA A 75 0.28 7.59 -0.05
N ALA A 76 0.88 8.76 -0.32
CA ALA A 76 1.06 9.27 -1.68
C ALA A 76 1.93 8.32 -2.53
N LYS A 77 2.98 7.75 -1.92
CA LYS A 77 3.85 6.79 -2.61
C LYS A 77 3.13 5.48 -2.94
N ILE A 78 2.29 4.94 -2.05
CA ILE A 78 1.42 3.77 -2.32
C ILE A 78 0.54 4.06 -3.54
N MET A 79 -0.21 5.17 -3.50
CA MET A 79 -1.11 5.57 -4.58
C MET A 79 -0.38 5.71 -5.92
N SER A 80 0.72 6.47 -5.95
CA SER A 80 1.50 6.68 -7.18
C SER A 80 2.07 5.37 -7.75
N THR A 81 2.49 4.45 -6.88
CA THR A 81 3.06 3.16 -7.28
C THR A 81 1.99 2.27 -7.90
N LEU A 82 0.81 2.15 -7.29
CA LEU A 82 -0.28 1.34 -7.82
C LEU A 82 -0.84 1.89 -9.15
N ILE A 83 -0.92 3.21 -9.29
CA ILE A 83 -1.28 3.86 -10.56
C ILE A 83 -0.26 3.49 -11.64
N ALA A 84 1.03 3.66 -11.35
CA ALA A 84 2.10 3.34 -12.31
C ALA A 84 2.07 1.85 -12.70
N MET A 85 1.90 0.93 -11.75
CA MET A 85 1.81 -0.50 -12.01
C MET A 85 0.61 -0.87 -12.89
N ASN A 86 -0.57 -0.29 -12.62
CA ASN A 86 -1.75 -0.53 -13.43
C ASN A 86 -1.59 0.02 -14.86
N LEU A 87 -1.01 1.22 -15.02
CA LEU A 87 -0.75 1.80 -16.34
C LEU A 87 0.26 0.95 -17.13
N SER A 88 1.34 0.52 -16.49
CA SER A 88 2.33 -0.37 -17.11
C SER A 88 1.68 -1.66 -17.59
N ARG A 89 0.84 -2.30 -16.77
CA ARG A 89 0.10 -3.50 -17.15
C ARG A 89 -0.72 -3.29 -18.44
N LEU A 90 -1.39 -2.14 -18.58
CA LEU A 90 -2.20 -1.82 -19.76
C LEU A 90 -1.37 -1.60 -21.04
N ASN A 91 -0.10 -1.19 -20.92
CA ASN A 91 0.77 -0.95 -22.08
C ASN A 91 1.46 -2.22 -22.62
N TYR A 92 1.44 -3.32 -21.86
CA TYR A 92 2.04 -4.61 -22.23
C TYR A 92 1.00 -5.69 -22.59
N HIS A 93 -0.27 -5.29 -22.74
CA HIS A 93 -1.37 -6.09 -23.29
C HIS A 93 -1.89 -5.45 -24.57
#